data_AF-A0A966JMN6-F1
#
_entry.id   AF-A0A966JMN6-F1
#
_cell.length_a   1.000
_cell.length_b   1.000
_cell.length_c   1.000
_cell.angle_alpha   90.00
_cell.angle_beta   90.00
_cell.angle_gamma   90.00
#
_symmetry.space_group_name_H-M   'P 1'
#
loop_
_entity.id
_entity.type
_entity.pdbx_description
1 polymer ?
#
loop_
_entity_poly.entity_id
_entity_poly.type
_entity_poly.pdbx_seq_one_letter_code
_entity_poly.pdbx_strand_id
1 'polypeptide(L)'
;MANEKEPYVLIGLYESLYKEKYGKKPRLNKFREKWAMQDVIDSVGYERAKDLLVYYFRTNKSGHPLQFFFYNFDKIDFLKTEIDKDKENRRILREATKKMVEGGE
;
A
#
# COMPACT_ATOMS: atom_id res chain seq x y z
N MET A 1 -6.45 20.27 -2.31
CA MET A 1 -5.33 20.64 -1.44
C MET A 1 -5.23 19.55 -0.39
N ALA A 2 -4.16 18.75 -0.41
CA ALA A 2 -3.92 17.78 0.64
C ALA A 2 -3.96 18.50 1.99
N ASN A 3 -4.70 17.96 2.94
CA ASN A 3 -4.82 18.55 4.27
C ASN A 3 -3.44 18.44 4.93
N GLU A 4 -2.86 19.53 5.42
CA GLU A 4 -1.47 19.57 5.94
C GLU A 4 -1.16 18.52 7.04
N LYS A 5 -2.21 17.92 7.60
CA LYS A 5 -2.15 16.86 8.60
C LYS A 5 -1.98 15.45 8.02
N GLU A 6 -2.39 15.22 6.77
CA GLU A 6 -2.38 13.90 6.11
C GLU A 6 -0.99 13.22 6.10
N PRO A 7 0.11 13.94 5.78
CA PRO A 7 1.45 13.33 5.83
C PRO A 7 1.81 12.81 7.22
N TYR A 8 1.45 13.56 8.27
CA TYR A 8 1.71 13.14 9.65
C TYR A 8 0.87 11.94 10.06
N VAL A 9 -0.36 11.83 9.57
CA VAL A 9 -1.20 10.66 9.81
C VAL A 9 -0.59 9.42 9.15
N LEU A 10 -0.09 9.51 7.91
CA LEU A 10 0.62 8.41 7.25
C LEU A 10 1.90 8.01 7.98
N ILE A 11 2.67 8.98 8.48
CA ILE A 11 3.86 8.69 9.29
C ILE A 11 3.46 7.97 10.59
N GLY A 12 2.37 8.38 11.24
CA GLY A 12 1.84 7.70 12.42
C GLY A 12 1.37 6.26 12.13
N LEU A 13 0.75 6.04 10.97
CA LEU A 13 0.39 4.71 10.49
C LEU A 13 1.64 3.84 10.28
N TYR A 14 2.68 4.39 9.64
CA TYR A 14 3.97 3.72 9.47
C TYR A 14 4.58 3.30 10.82
N GLU A 15 4.63 4.22 11.79
CA GLU A 15 5.16 3.93 13.13
C GLU A 15 4.39 2.81 13.84
N SER A 16 3.06 2.78 13.66
CA SER A 16 2.19 1.77 14.24
C SER A 16 2.42 0.39 13.61
N LEU A 17 2.42 0.31 12.28
CA LEU A 17 2.72 -0.93 11.54
C LEU A 17 4.13 -1.45 11.83
N TYR A 18 5.11 -0.54 11.95
CA TYR A 18 6.48 -0.90 12.29
C TYR A 18 6.57 -1.46 13.71
N LYS A 19 5.89 -0.83 14.68
CA LYS A 19 5.84 -1.31 16.05
C LYS A 19 5.15 -2.67 16.16
N GLU A 20 4.06 -2.87 15.42
CA GLU A 20 3.36 -4.15 15.38
C GLU A 20 4.25 -5.27 14.83
N LYS A 21 4.93 -5.03 13.71
CA LYS A 21 5.78 -6.04 13.06
C LYS A 21 7.10 -6.33 13.78
N TYR A 22 7.70 -5.31 14.40
CA TYR A 22 9.07 -5.39 14.95
C TYR A 22 9.17 -5.19 16.46
N GLY A 23 8.05 -4.91 17.15
CA GLY A 23 8.02 -4.67 18.60
C GLY A 23 8.71 -3.37 19.07
N LYS A 24 9.23 -2.55 18.15
CA LYS A 24 9.98 -1.32 18.47
C LYS A 24 9.53 -0.16 17.60
N LYS A 25 9.73 1.07 18.07
CA LYS A 25 9.47 2.26 17.26
C LYS A 25 10.64 2.51 16.28
N PRO A 26 10.36 2.90 15.04
CA PRO A 26 11.41 3.28 14.10
C PRO A 26 12.02 4.64 14.48
N ARG A 27 13.31 4.86 14.18
CA ARG A 27 13.98 6.15 14.38
C ARG A 27 13.89 6.97 13.10
N LEU A 28 13.06 8.01 13.09
CA LEU A 28 12.82 8.87 11.93
C LEU A 28 12.54 10.32 12.31
N ASN A 29 12.92 11.24 11.43
CA ASN A 29 12.68 12.66 11.61
C ASN A 29 11.38 13.06 10.89
N LYS A 30 10.28 13.16 11.65
CA LYS A 30 8.93 13.42 11.11
C LYS A 30 8.85 14.66 10.22
N PHE A 31 9.60 15.72 10.55
CA PHE A 31 9.60 16.97 9.78
C PHE A 31 10.27 16.83 8.41
N ARG A 32 11.30 15.96 8.33
CA ARG A 32 11.94 15.62 7.06
C ARG A 32 11.06 14.69 6.24
N GLU A 33 10.54 13.64 6.88
CA GLU A 33 9.73 12.64 6.18
C GLU A 33 8.36 13.18 5.72
N LYS A 34 7.87 14.27 6.33
CA LYS A 34 6.65 14.98 5.92
C LYS A 34 6.64 15.26 4.41
N TRP A 35 7.72 15.83 3.88
CA TRP A 35 7.73 16.28 2.49
C TRP A 35 7.70 15.11 1.51
N ALA A 36 8.43 14.04 1.82
CA ALA A 36 8.38 12.83 1.02
C ALA A 36 7.02 12.11 1.11
N MET A 37 6.36 12.14 2.28
CA MET A 37 4.99 11.62 2.39
C MET A 37 3.96 12.49 1.66
N GLN A 38 4.15 13.80 1.67
CA GLN A 38 3.32 14.72 0.92
C GLN A 38 3.42 14.43 -0.58
N ASP A 39 4.62 14.22 -1.10
CA ASP A 39 4.87 13.87 -2.51
C ASP A 39 4.17 12.55 -2.92
N VAL A 40 4.19 11.54 -2.05
CA VAL A 40 3.44 10.29 -2.26
C VAL A 40 1.92 10.56 -2.29
N ILE A 41 1.40 11.36 -1.35
CA ILE A 41 -0.03 11.72 -1.33
C ILE A 41 -0.42 12.47 -2.60
N ASP A 42 0.40 13.42 -3.04
CA ASP A 42 0.11 14.22 -4.23
C ASP A 42 0.18 13.37 -5.51
N SER A 43 0.99 12.31 -5.52
CA SER A 43 1.15 11.39 -6.65
C SER A 43 0.01 10.38 -6.78
N VAL A 44 -0.39 9.72 -5.68
CA VAL A 44 -1.39 8.62 -5.73
C VAL A 44 -2.69 8.91 -4.99
N GLY A 45 -2.76 9.98 -4.21
CA GLY A 45 -3.88 10.29 -3.32
C GLY A 45 -3.74 9.63 -1.95
N TYR A 46 -4.35 10.26 -0.93
CA TYR A 46 -4.21 9.88 0.47
C TYR A 46 -4.68 8.45 0.79
N GLU A 47 -5.86 8.05 0.31
CA GLU A 47 -6.38 6.71 0.59
C GLU A 47 -5.53 5.61 -0.07
N ARG A 48 -5.06 5.83 -1.31
CA ARG A 48 -4.14 4.89 -1.97
C ARG A 48 -2.80 4.85 -1.25
N ALA A 49 -2.27 5.99 -0.81
CA ALA A 49 -1.01 6.05 -0.05
C ALA A 49 -1.07 5.22 1.24
N LYS A 50 -2.16 5.27 2.02
CA LYS A 50 -2.37 4.40 3.19
C LYS A 50 -2.30 2.93 2.80
N ASP A 51 -3.03 2.59 1.76
CA ASP A 51 -3.17 1.24 1.24
C ASP A 51 -1.83 0.66 0.76
N LEU A 52 -1.02 1.47 0.08
CA LEU A 52 0.33 1.11 -0.34
C LEU A 52 1.26 0.92 0.85
N LEU A 53 1.13 1.75 1.88
CA LEU A 53 1.92 1.62 3.10
C LEU A 53 1.61 0.29 3.81
N VAL A 54 0.32 -0.06 3.94
CA VAL A 54 -0.10 -1.35 4.50
C VAL A 54 0.41 -2.51 3.63
N TYR A 55 0.28 -2.41 2.31
CA TYR A 55 0.77 -3.43 1.39
C TYR A 55 2.30 -3.57 1.46
N TYR A 56 3.04 -2.47 1.59
CA TYR A 56 4.49 -2.48 1.79
C TYR A 56 4.87 -3.31 3.01
N PHE A 57 4.17 -3.16 4.14
CA PHE A 57 4.39 -3.99 5.33
C PHE A 57 3.97 -5.46 5.19
N ARG A 58 3.15 -5.80 4.19
CA ARG A 58 2.86 -7.20 3.83
C ARG A 58 3.96 -7.83 2.98
N THR A 59 4.79 -7.02 2.32
CA THR A 59 5.92 -7.56 1.56
C THR A 59 7.00 -8.15 2.48
N ASN A 60 7.89 -8.94 1.87
CA ASN A 60 9.02 -9.55 2.57
C ASN A 60 10.23 -8.59 2.70
N LYS A 61 10.03 -7.26 2.55
CA LYS A 61 11.14 -6.31 2.63
C LYS A 61 11.69 -6.26 4.06
N SER A 62 12.95 -6.67 4.25
CA SER A 62 13.57 -6.62 5.57
C SER A 62 13.63 -5.18 6.12
N GLY A 63 13.22 -5.02 7.37
CA GLY A 63 13.24 -3.76 8.11
C GLY A 63 12.31 -2.65 7.62
N HIS A 64 11.54 -2.86 6.55
CA HIS A 64 10.62 -1.87 5.94
C HIS A 64 11.10 -0.42 5.99
N PRO A 65 12.33 -0.10 5.51
CA PRO A 65 12.85 1.26 5.59
C PRO A 65 11.95 2.23 4.82
N LEU A 66 11.57 3.33 5.46
CA LEU A 66 10.69 4.34 4.87
C LEU A 66 11.29 4.97 3.60
N GLN A 67 12.61 5.14 3.56
CA GLN A 67 13.28 5.64 2.36
C GLN A 67 13.11 4.72 1.15
N PHE A 68 13.10 3.41 1.36
CA PHE A 68 12.86 2.46 0.27
C PHE A 68 11.43 2.57 -0.25
N PHE A 69 10.47 2.80 0.64
CA PHE A 69 9.08 3.06 0.25
C PHE A 69 9.00 4.30 -0.66
N PHE A 70 9.62 5.42 -0.27
CA PHE A 70 9.62 6.65 -1.10
C PHE A 70 10.26 6.47 -2.48
N TYR A 71 11.29 5.63 -2.61
CA TYR A 71 11.91 5.40 -3.92
C TYR A 71 11.17 4.38 -4.79
N ASN A 72 10.22 3.62 -4.23
CA ASN A 72 9.60 2.50 -4.93
C ASN A 72 8.07 2.51 -4.88
N PHE A 73 7.43 3.55 -4.35
CA PHE A 73 5.96 3.58 -4.20
C PHE A 73 5.26 3.41 -5.55
N ASP A 74 5.76 4.01 -6.63
CA ASP A 74 5.23 3.85 -7.99
C ASP A 74 5.21 2.38 -8.43
N LYS A 75 6.33 1.68 -8.21
CA LYS A 75 6.45 0.26 -8.55
C LYS A 75 5.54 -0.60 -7.68
N ILE A 76 5.40 -0.26 -6.40
CA ILE A 76 4.52 -0.95 -5.46
C ILE A 76 3.05 -0.75 -5.88
N ASP A 77 2.66 0.46 -6.30
CA ASP A 77 1.29 0.76 -6.76
C ASP A 77 0.96 0.05 -8.06
N PHE A 78 1.90 0.04 -9.02
CA PHE A 78 1.76 -0.71 -10.25
C PHE A 78 1.56 -2.21 -9.97
N LEU A 79 2.45 -2.81 -9.16
CA LEU A 79 2.35 -4.23 -8.81
C LEU A 79 1.04 -4.57 -8.07
N LYS A 80 0.60 -3.70 -7.16
CA LYS A 80 -0.67 -3.88 -6.46
C LYS A 80 -1.85 -3.85 -7.45
N THR A 81 -1.86 -2.87 -8.35
CA THR A 81 -2.92 -2.72 -9.36
C THR A 81 -2.99 -3.94 -10.28
N GLU A 82 -1.85 -4.48 -10.71
CA GLU A 82 -1.82 -5.68 -11.56
C GLU A 82 -2.28 -6.93 -10.82
N ILE A 83 -1.90 -7.09 -9.54
CA ILE A 83 -2.38 -8.20 -8.70
C ILE A 83 -3.89 -8.14 -8.51
N ASP A 84 -4.45 -6.94 -8.30
CA ASP A 84 -5.89 -6.79 -8.07
C ASP A 84 -6.69 -7.04 -9.36
N LYS A 85 -6.18 -6.63 -10.53
CA LYS A 85 -6.74 -7.04 -11.83
C LYS A 85 -6.70 -8.54 -12.05
N ASP A 86 -5.59 -9.19 -11.73
CA ASP A 86 -5.45 -10.64 -11.88
C ASP A 86 -6.42 -11.42 -10.98
N LYS A 87 -6.61 -10.98 -9.73
CA LYS A 87 -7.61 -11.58 -8.82
C LYS A 87 -9.03 -11.46 -9.38
N GLU A 88 -9.39 -10.30 -9.92
CA GLU A 88 -10.71 -10.08 -10.48
C GLU A 88 -10.94 -10.93 -11.74
N ASN A 89 -9.94 -11.01 -12.63
CA ASN A 89 -9.99 -11.90 -13.79
C ASN A 89 -10.18 -13.37 -13.38
N ARG A 90 -9.46 -13.84 -12.34
CA ARG A 90 -9.64 -15.19 -11.80
C ARG A 90 -11.05 -15.41 -11.23
N ARG A 91 -11.64 -14.39 -10.60
CA ARG A 91 -13.02 -14.47 -10.07
C ARG A 91 -14.03 -14.61 -11.22
N ILE A 92 -13.93 -13.76 -12.24
CA ILE A 92 -14.80 -13.79 -13.42
C ILE A 92 -14.69 -15.12 -14.16
N LEU A 93 -13.47 -15.64 -14.37
CA LEU A 93 -13.25 -16.93 -15.03
C LEU A 93 -13.89 -18.08 -14.23
N ARG A 94 -13.74 -18.09 -12.89
CA ARG A 94 -14.38 -19.10 -12.04
C ARG A 94 -15.90 -19.04 -12.10
N GLU A 95 -16.48 -17.84 -12.10
CA GLU A 95 -17.93 -17.66 -12.25
C GLU A 95 -18.44 -18.09 -13.62
N ALA A 96 -17.69 -17.81 -14.70
CA ALA A 96 -18.00 -18.26 -16.04
C ALA A 96 -17.95 -19.79 -16.15
N THR A 97 -16.91 -20.44 -15.60
CA THR A 97 -16.80 -21.90 -15.54
C THR A 97 -17.95 -22.50 -14.74
N LYS A 98 -18.30 -21.92 -13.58
CA LYS A 98 -19.42 -22.39 -12.76
C LYS A 98 -20.74 -22.35 -13.54
N LYS A 99 -21.04 -21.24 -14.22
CA LYS A 99 -22.25 -21.10 -15.06
C LYS A 99 -22.29 -22.09 -16.24
N MET A 100 -21.14 -22.39 -16.86
CA MET A 100 -21.08 -23.38 -17.95
C MET A 100 -21.35 -24.81 -17.46
N VAL A 101 -20.90 -25.16 -16.26
CA VAL A 101 -21.12 -26.49 -15.68
C VAL A 101 -22.54 -26.64 -15.16
N GLU A 102 -23.13 -25.59 -14.57
CA GLU A 102 -24.49 -25.62 -14.02
C GLU A 102 -25.60 -25.36 -15.07
N GLY A 103 -25.26 -24.80 -16.24
CA GLY A 103 -26.21 -24.54 -17.33
C GLY A 103 -26.28 -25.64 -18.38
N GLY A 104 -25.68 -26.79 -18.12
CA GLY A 104 -25.71 -28.00 -18.97
C GLY A 104 -26.66 -29.06 -18.41
N GLU A 105 -27.93 -28.73 -18.25
CA GLU A 105 -29.08 -29.64 -18.07
C GLU A 105 -30.25 -29.13 -18.91
#